data_AF-A0A0B8NP59-F1
#
_entry.id   AF-A0A0B8NP59-F1
#
_cell.length_a   1.000
_cell.length_b   1.000
_cell.length_c   1.000
_cell.angle_alpha   90.00
_cell.angle_beta   90.00
_cell.angle_gamma   90.00
#
_symmetry.space_group_name_H-M   'P 1'
#
loop_
_entity.id
_entity.type
_entity.pdbx_description
1 polymer ?
#
loop_
_entity_poly.entity_id
_entity_poly.type
_entity_poly.pdbx_seq_one_letter_code
_entity_poly.pdbx_strand_id
1 'polypeptide(L)'
;MKMKSIALALATFAATTSVGFACTSVAWNTDDYGTLTSRTMDWVESTKPVLGNINKGEVRSIQGNGMGDTYTVKYNMVATLAYGELVADGINEKGFR
;
A
#
# COMPACT_ATOMS: atom_id res chain seq x y z
N MET A 1 -32.57 -11.32 32.64
CA MET A 1 -32.32 -9.93 32.21
C MET A 1 -30.95 -9.75 31.56
N LYS A 2 -29.85 -10.16 32.19
CA LYS A 2 -28.47 -10.04 31.66
C LYS A 2 -28.26 -10.64 30.25
N MET A 3 -28.81 -11.82 29.96
CA MET A 3 -28.65 -12.49 28.66
C MET A 3 -29.26 -11.69 27.48
N LYS A 4 -30.42 -11.06 27.70
CA LYS A 4 -31.09 -10.24 26.66
C LYS A 4 -30.32 -8.94 26.41
N SER A 5 -29.76 -8.35 27.45
CA SER A 5 -28.92 -7.15 27.35
C SER A 5 -27.60 -7.44 26.60
N ILE A 6 -26.97 -8.61 26.84
CA ILE A 6 -25.77 -9.04 26.11
C ILE A 6 -26.11 -9.30 24.63
N ALA A 7 -27.19 -10.04 24.36
CA ALA A 7 -27.61 -10.32 22.98
C ALA A 7 -27.92 -9.03 22.21
N LEU A 8 -28.57 -8.05 22.86
CA LEU A 8 -28.84 -6.76 22.24
C LEU A 8 -27.55 -5.98 21.95
N ALA A 9 -26.60 -5.94 22.89
CA ALA A 9 -25.31 -5.27 22.68
C ALA A 9 -24.49 -5.88 21.52
N LEU A 10 -24.47 -7.21 21.40
CA LEU A 10 -23.82 -7.92 20.29
C LEU A 10 -24.50 -7.63 18.95
N ALA A 11 -25.83 -7.62 18.92
CA ALA A 11 -26.60 -7.29 17.71
C ALA A 11 -26.34 -5.85 17.25
N THR A 12 -26.27 -4.89 18.18
CA THR A 12 -25.96 -3.49 17.85
C THR A 12 -24.52 -3.35 17.34
N PHE A 13 -23.54 -4.00 17.97
CA PHE A 13 -22.15 -3.96 17.51
C PHE A 13 -22.02 -4.50 16.08
N ALA A 14 -22.61 -5.68 15.81
CA ALA A 14 -22.61 -6.29 14.49
C ALA A 14 -23.32 -5.44 13.42
N ALA A 15 -24.36 -4.69 13.80
CA ALA A 15 -25.05 -3.78 12.89
C ALA A 15 -24.27 -2.48 12.60
N THR A 16 -23.30 -2.11 13.44
CA THR A 16 -22.51 -0.85 13.30
C THR A 16 -21.13 -1.03 12.67
N THR A 17 -20.63 -2.25 12.52
CA THR A 17 -19.34 -2.48 11.85
C THR A 17 -19.48 -2.28 10.34
N SER A 18 -18.92 -1.20 9.82
CA SER A 18 -18.70 -1.04 8.38
C SER A 18 -17.32 -1.57 8.00
N VAL A 19 -17.24 -2.23 6.84
CA VAL A 19 -15.94 -2.52 6.21
C VAL A 19 -15.39 -1.19 5.69
N GLY A 20 -14.30 -0.72 6.29
CA GLY A 20 -13.57 0.43 5.76
C GLY A 20 -12.81 -0.01 4.52
N PHE A 21 -13.18 0.49 3.35
CA PHE A 21 -12.32 0.41 2.17
C PHE A 21 -11.10 1.31 2.43
N ALA A 22 -9.96 0.68 2.69
CA ALA A 22 -8.70 1.38 2.94
C ALA A 22 -7.86 1.40 1.66
N CYS A 23 -7.15 2.51 1.47
CA CYS A 23 -6.43 2.87 0.26
C CYS A 23 -7.37 3.13 -0.92
N THR A 24 -7.08 4.20 -1.65
CA THR A 24 -7.72 4.50 -2.93
C THR A 24 -6.63 4.70 -3.97
N SER A 25 -6.84 4.22 -5.20
CA SER A 25 -5.95 4.47 -6.33
C SER A 25 -6.76 4.97 -7.52
N VAL A 26 -6.27 5.99 -8.20
CA VAL A 26 -6.93 6.57 -9.38
C VAL A 26 -5.90 6.69 -10.49
N ALA A 27 -6.27 6.25 -11.69
CA ALA A 27 -5.56 6.54 -12.93
C ALA A 27 -6.47 7.42 -13.78
N TRP A 28 -6.04 8.67 -14.00
CA TRP A 28 -6.74 9.65 -14.80
C TRP A 28 -6.04 9.83 -16.14
N ASN A 29 -6.71 9.43 -17.22
CA ASN A 29 -6.26 9.73 -18.56
C ASN A 29 -6.66 11.15 -18.92
N THR A 30 -5.67 11.98 -19.22
CA THR A 30 -5.87 13.35 -19.68
C THR A 30 -5.68 13.43 -21.18
N ASP A 31 -6.25 14.44 -21.82
CA ASP A 31 -6.12 14.62 -23.27
C ASP A 31 -4.70 15.07 -23.65
N ASP A 32 -4.08 15.94 -22.85
CA ASP A 32 -2.81 16.60 -23.21
C ASP A 32 -1.58 16.15 -22.38
N TYR A 33 -1.77 15.50 -21.23
CA TYR A 33 -0.70 15.22 -20.25
C TYR A 33 -0.47 13.73 -19.99
N GLY A 34 -1.11 12.85 -20.77
CA GLY A 34 -1.05 11.40 -20.59
C GLY A 34 -1.81 10.92 -19.36
N THR A 35 -1.37 9.79 -18.79
CA THR A 35 -2.01 9.17 -17.61
C THR A 35 -1.38 9.67 -16.31
N LEU A 36 -2.18 10.31 -15.48
CA LEU A 36 -1.81 10.71 -14.13
C LEU A 36 -2.30 9.66 -13.13
N THR A 37 -1.42 9.17 -12.26
CA THR A 37 -1.80 8.20 -11.24
C THR A 37 -1.66 8.79 -9.84
N SER A 38 -2.65 8.57 -8.98
CA SER A 38 -2.64 9.00 -7.57
C SER A 38 -3.01 7.84 -6.66
N ARG A 39 -2.72 7.99 -5.35
CA ARG A 39 -3.17 7.05 -4.31
C ARG A 39 -3.21 7.69 -2.94
N THR A 40 -4.11 7.18 -2.10
CA THR A 40 -4.06 7.36 -0.64
C THR A 40 -3.51 6.10 0.03
N MET A 41 -2.73 6.27 1.09
CA MET A 41 -2.27 5.18 1.96
C MET A 41 -2.98 5.33 3.30
N ASP A 42 -4.02 4.51 3.49
CA ASP A 42 -4.78 4.48 4.73
C ASP A 42 -4.31 3.30 5.57
N TRP A 43 -3.79 3.59 6.75
CA TRP A 43 -3.30 2.58 7.68
C TRP A 43 -3.67 2.94 9.11
N VAL A 44 -3.84 1.92 9.95
CA VAL A 44 -4.30 2.07 11.33
C VAL A 44 -3.29 2.76 12.25
N GLU A 45 -2.04 2.88 11.81
CA GLU A 45 -0.98 3.60 12.50
C GLU A 45 -0.06 4.32 11.50
N SER A 46 0.90 5.09 12.01
CA SER A 46 1.90 5.73 11.17
C SER A 46 2.89 4.71 10.61
N THR A 47 3.03 4.67 9.29
CA THR A 47 4.04 3.85 8.61
C THR A 47 5.42 4.49 8.55
N LYS A 48 5.59 5.73 9.08
CA LYS A 48 6.82 6.53 9.00
C LYS A 48 7.47 6.48 7.60
N PRO A 49 6.73 6.84 6.54
CA PRO A 49 7.19 6.62 5.18
C PRO A 49 8.40 7.49 4.85
N VAL A 50 9.34 6.92 4.11
CA VAL A 50 10.50 7.65 3.55
C VAL A 50 10.57 7.44 2.05
N LEU A 51 11.17 8.38 1.33
CA LEU A 51 11.50 8.18 -0.09
C LEU A 51 12.83 7.43 -0.20
N GLY A 52 12.86 6.42 -1.06
CA GLY A 52 14.04 5.63 -1.34
C GLY A 52 14.21 5.35 -2.84
N ASN A 53 15.45 5.11 -3.24
CA ASN A 53 15.77 4.67 -4.60
C ASN A 53 15.99 3.15 -4.61
N ILE A 54 15.51 2.51 -5.67
CA ILE A 54 15.80 1.11 -6.00
C ILE A 54 16.51 1.13 -7.35
N ASN A 55 17.80 0.80 -7.35
CA ASN A 55 18.63 0.99 -8.53
C ASN A 55 18.66 -0.26 -9.40
N LYS A 56 18.72 -0.05 -10.71
CA LYS A 56 18.91 -1.11 -11.69
C LYS A 56 20.19 -1.90 -11.38
N GLY A 57 20.08 -3.23 -11.45
CA GLY A 57 21.18 -4.15 -11.18
C GLY A 57 21.25 -4.63 -9.73
N GLU A 58 20.53 -4.01 -8.79
CA GLU A 58 20.41 -4.54 -7.42
C GLU A 58 19.78 -5.93 -7.43
N VAL A 59 20.26 -6.83 -6.57
CA VAL A 59 19.61 -8.12 -6.30
C VAL A 59 18.73 -7.96 -5.07
N ARG A 60 17.44 -8.28 -5.19
CA ARG A 60 16.46 -8.15 -4.10
C ARG A 60 15.66 -9.44 -3.93
N SER A 61 15.17 -9.64 -2.71
CA SER A 61 14.31 -10.77 -2.34
C SER A 61 12.83 -10.45 -2.61
N ILE A 62 12.07 -11.43 -3.10
CA ILE A 62 10.66 -11.22 -3.50
C ILE A 62 9.70 -11.03 -2.32
N GLN A 63 10.03 -11.54 -1.13
CA GLN A 63 9.15 -11.51 0.04
C GLN A 63 9.72 -10.64 1.19
N GLY A 64 10.65 -9.73 0.87
CA GLY A 64 11.36 -8.93 1.89
C GLY A 64 12.75 -9.48 2.18
N ASN A 65 13.56 -8.74 2.93
CA ASN A 65 15.01 -8.98 3.09
C ASN A 65 15.33 -10.44 3.48
N GLY A 66 15.98 -11.16 2.56
CA GLY A 66 16.40 -12.55 2.77
C GLY A 66 15.28 -13.60 2.68
N MET A 67 14.07 -13.22 2.28
CA MET A 67 12.92 -14.12 2.20
C MET A 67 12.48 -14.39 0.75
N GLY A 68 12.29 -15.66 0.42
CA GLY A 68 11.91 -16.11 -0.91
C GLY A 68 13.03 -16.03 -1.95
N ASP A 69 12.66 -16.19 -3.21
CA ASP A 69 13.58 -16.09 -4.34
C ASP A 69 14.15 -14.67 -4.54
N THR A 70 15.19 -14.58 -5.35
CA THR A 70 15.82 -13.31 -5.69
C THR A 70 15.55 -12.90 -7.13
N TYR A 71 15.53 -11.60 -7.38
CA TYR A 71 15.47 -11.01 -8.71
C TYR A 71 16.47 -9.87 -8.84
N THR A 72 16.94 -9.65 -10.07
CA THR A 72 17.74 -8.47 -10.42
C THR A 72 16.83 -7.35 -10.89
N VAL A 73 16.94 -6.18 -10.26
CA VAL A 73 16.15 -5.00 -10.61
C VAL A 73 16.48 -4.56 -12.05
N LYS A 74 15.45 -4.48 -12.90
CA LYS A 74 15.60 -4.14 -14.33
C LYS A 74 15.63 -2.63 -14.61
N TYR A 75 14.90 -1.85 -13.82
CA TYR A 75 14.69 -0.42 -14.02
C TYR A 75 14.91 0.34 -12.72
N ASN A 76 15.52 1.53 -12.80
CA ASN A 76 15.59 2.42 -11.65
C ASN A 76 14.18 2.84 -11.21
N MET A 77 13.94 2.92 -9.90
CA MET A 77 12.66 3.31 -9.32
C MET A 77 12.87 4.23 -8.12
N VAL A 78 12.01 5.24 -8.00
CA VAL A 78 11.78 5.94 -6.73
C VAL A 78 10.55 5.33 -6.07
N ALA A 79 10.66 5.03 -4.78
CA ALA A 79 9.63 4.37 -4.01
C ALA A 79 9.37 5.07 -2.68
N THR A 80 8.13 4.99 -2.22
CA THR A 80 7.76 5.29 -0.83
C THR A 80 7.91 4.00 -0.02
N LEU A 81 8.82 4.02 0.94
CA LEU A 81 9.12 2.87 1.81
C LEU A 81 8.38 3.01 3.15
N ALA A 82 7.40 2.15 3.38
CA ALA A 82 6.80 1.98 4.69
C ALA A 82 7.80 1.32 5.64
N TYR A 83 7.88 1.83 6.87
CA TYR A 83 8.79 1.37 7.91
C TYR A 83 10.28 1.39 7.49
N GLY A 84 10.62 2.22 6.49
CA GLY A 84 11.98 2.37 5.97
C GLY A 84 12.44 1.32 4.96
N GLU A 85 11.68 0.24 4.73
CA GLU A 85 12.15 -0.89 3.92
C GLU A 85 11.09 -1.50 2.98
N LEU A 86 9.81 -1.45 3.35
CA LEU A 86 8.74 -2.08 2.58
C LEU A 86 8.28 -1.15 1.47
N VAL A 87 8.45 -1.56 0.22
CA VAL A 87 7.98 -0.80 -0.95
C VAL A 87 6.46 -0.72 -0.90
N ALA A 88 5.93 0.43 -0.48
CA ALA A 88 4.51 0.67 -0.39
C ALA A 88 3.97 1.14 -1.74
N ASP A 89 4.66 2.08 -2.39
CA ASP A 89 4.29 2.71 -3.68
C ASP A 89 5.56 3.12 -4.43
N GLY A 90 5.49 3.40 -5.74
CA GLY A 90 6.64 3.90 -6.49
C GLY A 90 6.37 4.15 -7.96
N ILE A 91 7.37 4.67 -8.67
CA ILE A 91 7.36 4.79 -10.13
C ILE A 91 8.77 4.53 -10.66
N ASN A 92 8.87 3.78 -11.75
CA ASN A 92 10.14 3.48 -12.38
C ASN A 92 10.50 4.49 -13.50
N GLU A 93 11.74 4.42 -13.98
CA GLU A 93 12.26 5.28 -15.05
C GLU A 93 11.55 5.11 -16.41
N LYS A 94 10.60 4.18 -16.52
CA LYS A 94 9.72 3.98 -17.69
C LYS A 94 8.30 4.51 -17.46
N GLY A 95 8.05 5.18 -16.34
CA GLY A 95 6.74 5.71 -15.99
C GLY A 95 5.76 4.64 -15.51
N PHE A 96 6.21 3.41 -15.27
CA PHE A 96 5.37 2.35 -14.72
C PHE A 96 5.40 2.42 -13.20
N ARG A 97 4.21 2.41 -12.61
CA ARG A 97 3.94 2.43 -11.19
C ARG A 97 3.47 1.05 -10.73
#